data_AF-A0A966X666-F1
#
_entry.id   AF-A0A966X666-F1
#
_cell.length_a   1.000
_cell.length_b   1.000
_cell.length_c   1.000
_cell.angle_alpha   90.00
_cell.angle_beta   90.00
_cell.angle_gamma   90.00
#
_symmetry.space_group_name_H-M   'P 1'
#
loop_
_entity.id
_entity.type
_entity.pdbx_description
1 polymer ?
#
loop_
_entity_poly.entity_id
_entity_poly.type
_entity_poly.pdbx_seq_one_letter_code
_entity_poly.pdbx_strand_id
1 'polypeptide(L)'
;MSDAFYDDENFSDEFVEADGSVDLSIWRQLLDYALAYPRDLSVLAGCAVVVALCEISFPLITKEVVDGVYEQGRDYPLFSAGLAYFGLCVALGVSVLGFIWYGGKLRA
;
A
#
# COMPACT_ATOMS: atom_id res chain seq x y z
N MET A 1 -31.14 -28.69 -25.04
CA MET A 1 -29.90 -28.45 -24.28
C MET A 1 -29.48 -27.05 -24.66
N SER A 2 -29.73 -26.07 -23.78
CA SER A 2 -29.60 -24.64 -24.07
C SER A 2 -28.14 -24.23 -24.01
N ASP A 3 -27.66 -23.68 -25.12
CA ASP A 3 -26.38 -22.98 -25.21
C ASP A 3 -26.32 -21.89 -24.13
N ALA A 4 -25.29 -21.95 -23.31
CA ALA A 4 -25.00 -20.95 -22.31
C ALA A 4 -24.67 -19.63 -23.03
N PHE A 5 -25.66 -18.75 -23.07
CA PHE A 5 -25.53 -17.34 -23.42
C PHE A 5 -24.55 -16.72 -22.41
N TYR A 6 -23.26 -16.68 -22.78
CA TYR A 6 -22.33 -15.75 -22.14
C TYR A 6 -22.76 -14.36 -22.60
N ASP A 7 -23.28 -13.59 -21.65
CA ASP A 7 -23.75 -12.22 -21.84
C ASP A 7 -22.53 -11.30 -21.97
N ASP A 8 -22.00 -11.22 -23.20
CA ASP A 8 -20.89 -10.37 -23.63
C ASP A 8 -21.33 -8.90 -23.85
N GLU A 9 -22.56 -8.54 -23.47
CA GLU A 9 -23.12 -7.21 -23.72
C GLU A 9 -22.77 -6.15 -22.66
N ASN A 10 -22.00 -6.51 -21.62
CA ASN A 10 -21.64 -5.57 -20.54
C ASN A 10 -20.14 -5.26 -20.41
N PHE A 11 -19.31 -5.70 -21.36
CA PHE A 11 -17.94 -5.22 -21.52
C PHE A 11 -17.82 -4.48 -22.85
N SER A 12 -18.41 -3.29 -22.91
CA SER A 12 -18.04 -2.29 -23.90
C SER A 12 -16.59 -1.86 -23.64
N ASP A 13 -15.66 -2.64 -24.16
CA ASP A 13 -14.23 -2.36 -24.25
C ASP A 13 -13.98 -1.26 -25.32
N GLU A 14 -14.75 -0.17 -25.24
CA GLU A 14 -14.35 1.09 -25.83
C GLU A 14 -13.31 1.65 -24.86
N PHE A 15 -12.03 1.51 -25.21
CA PHE A 15 -10.98 2.33 -24.64
C PHE A 15 -11.31 3.79 -24.98
N VAL A 16 -12.21 4.38 -24.19
CA VAL A 16 -12.53 5.80 -24.21
C VAL A 16 -11.18 6.52 -24.11
N GLU A 17 -10.86 7.31 -25.14
CA GLU A 17 -9.73 8.23 -25.10
C GLU A 17 -9.77 8.91 -23.73
N ALA A 18 -8.75 8.68 -22.91
CA ALA A 18 -8.71 9.13 -21.54
C ALA A 18 -8.72 10.66 -21.50
N ASP A 19 -9.92 11.24 -21.53
CA ASP A 19 -10.15 12.62 -21.17
C ASP A 19 -9.60 12.73 -19.74
N GLY A 20 -8.62 13.62 -19.52
CA GLY A 20 -7.81 13.67 -18.31
C GLY A 20 -8.58 14.07 -17.03
N SER A 21 -9.90 14.00 -17.07
CA SER A 21 -10.78 14.21 -15.93
C SER A 21 -10.92 12.91 -15.14
N VAL A 22 -10.53 12.98 -13.86
CA VAL A 22 -10.75 11.89 -12.92
C VAL A 22 -12.25 11.73 -12.73
N ASP A 23 -12.82 10.66 -13.26
CA ASP A 23 -14.24 10.36 -13.10
C ASP A 23 -14.51 9.89 -11.65
N LEU A 24 -15.05 10.79 -10.84
CA LEU A 24 -15.38 10.55 -9.43
C LEU A 24 -16.49 9.50 -9.25
N SER A 25 -17.27 9.21 -10.30
CA SER A 25 -18.32 8.19 -10.24
C SER A 25 -17.73 6.78 -10.05
N ILE A 26 -16.61 6.48 -10.72
CA ILE A 26 -15.88 5.21 -10.60
C ILE A 26 -15.31 5.06 -9.19
N TRP A 27 -14.72 6.13 -8.64
CA TRP A 27 -14.20 6.13 -7.27
C TRP A 27 -15.29 5.85 -6.24
N ARG A 28 -16.48 6.40 -6.43
CA ARG A 28 -17.61 6.15 -5.54
C ARG A 28 -18.08 4.71 -5.61
N GLN A 29 -18.15 4.13 -6.80
CA GLN A 29 -18.53 2.73 -6.99
C GLN A 29 -17.49 1.76 -6.39
N LEU A 30 -16.21 2.10 -6.50
CA LEU A 30 -15.11 1.35 -5.89
C LEU A 30 -15.17 1.41 -4.36
N LEU A 31 -15.45 2.59 -3.81
CA LEU A 31 -15.62 2.76 -2.36
C LEU A 31 -16.85 2.02 -1.84
N ASP A 32 -17.99 2.09 -2.53
CA ASP A 32 -19.21 1.36 -2.13
C ASP A 32 -18.96 -0.16 -2.10
N TYR A 33 -18.22 -0.70 -3.06
CA TYR A 33 -17.83 -2.12 -3.06
C TYR A 33 -16.84 -2.45 -1.94
N ALA A 34 -15.84 -1.60 -1.73
CA ALA A 34 -14.83 -1.79 -0.68
C ALA A 34 -15.42 -1.69 0.73
N LEU A 35 -16.40 -0.80 0.94
CA LEU A 35 -17.09 -0.59 2.21
C LEU A 35 -17.95 -1.80 2.62
N ALA A 36 -18.31 -2.70 1.68
CA ALA A 36 -19.01 -3.94 2.00
C ALA A 36 -18.16 -4.91 2.85
N TYR A 37 -16.83 -4.75 2.88
CA TYR A 37 -15.89 -5.59 3.63
C TYR A 37 -15.08 -4.77 4.65
N PRO A 38 -15.73 -4.27 5.73
CA PRO A 38 -15.10 -3.31 6.65
C PRO A 38 -13.89 -3.88 7.41
N ARG A 39 -13.85 -5.20 7.64
CA ARG A 39 -12.72 -5.85 8.30
C ARG A 39 -11.49 -5.88 7.41
N ASP A 40 -11.63 -6.33 6.17
CA ASP A 40 -10.52 -6.40 5.22
C ASP A 40 -10.03 -4.99 4.85
N LEU A 41 -10.96 -4.03 4.71
CA LEU A 41 -10.64 -2.63 4.47
C LEU A 41 -9.87 -1.98 5.64
N SER A 42 -10.20 -2.33 6.89
CA SER A 42 -9.47 -1.82 8.07
C SER A 42 -8.04 -2.33 8.14
N VAL A 43 -7.79 -3.58 7.73
CA VAL A 43 -6.44 -4.13 7.62
C VAL A 43 -5.67 -3.42 6.51
N LEU A 44 -6.34 -3.19 5.37
CA LEU A 44 -5.76 -2.48 4.23
C LEU A 44 -5.36 -1.03 4.60
N ALA A 45 -6.22 -0.32 5.32
CA ALA A 45 -5.95 1.01 5.85
C ALA A 45 -4.80 0.97 6.87
N GLY A 46 -4.77 -0.03 7.75
CA GLY A 46 -3.68 -0.24 8.69
C GLY A 46 -2.33 -0.44 7.98
N CYS A 47 -2.30 -1.27 6.93
CA CYS A 47 -1.13 -1.43 6.08
C CYS A 47 -0.68 -0.09 5.47
N ALA A 48 -1.60 0.66 4.87
CA ALA A 48 -1.29 1.96 4.27
C ALA A 48 -0.68 2.95 5.29
N VAL A 49 -1.21 2.99 6.52
CA VAL A 49 -0.65 3.81 7.61
C VAL A 49 0.77 3.36 7.96
N VAL A 50 1.01 2.05 8.08
CA VAL A 50 2.36 1.52 8.35
C VAL A 50 3.34 1.88 7.24
N VAL A 51 2.93 1.82 5.97
CA VAL A 51 3.76 2.25 4.82
C VAL A 51 4.14 3.72 4.97
N ALA A 52 3.17 4.60 5.21
CA ALA A 52 3.41 6.04 5.37
C ALA A 52 4.35 6.33 6.55
N LEU A 53 4.19 5.63 7.67
CA LEU A 53 5.10 5.76 8.82
C LEU A 53 6.51 5.31 8.47
N CYS A 54 6.68 4.22 7.72
CA CYS A 54 8.00 3.77 7.27
C CYS A 54 8.67 4.80 6.36
N GLU A 55 7.93 5.37 5.39
CA GLU A 55 8.44 6.39 4.47
C GLU A 55 8.94 7.65 5.19
N ILE A 56 8.25 8.08 6.25
CA ILE A 56 8.68 9.21 7.08
C ILE A 56 9.87 8.83 7.97
N SER A 57 9.91 7.59 8.46
CA SER A 57 10.94 7.13 9.40
C SER A 57 12.29 6.87 8.74
N PHE A 58 12.34 6.48 7.46
CA PHE A 58 13.61 6.28 6.74
C PHE A 58 14.53 7.51 6.70
N PRO A 59 14.07 8.70 6.25
CA PRO A 59 14.91 9.89 6.28
C PRO A 59 15.22 10.34 7.70
N LEU A 60 14.33 10.09 8.68
CA LEU A 60 14.56 10.43 10.08
C LEU A 60 15.71 9.63 10.70
N ILE A 61 15.72 8.30 10.51
CA ILE A 61 16.82 7.44 10.96
C ILE A 61 18.12 7.82 10.23
N THR A 62 18.04 8.06 8.93
CA THR A 62 19.22 8.48 8.15
C THR A 62 19.82 9.76 8.72
N LYS A 63 18.99 10.74 9.06
CA LYS A 63 19.41 11.97 9.72
C LYS A 63 20.05 11.69 11.09
N GLU A 64 19.40 10.90 11.93
CA GLU A 64 19.89 10.58 13.28
C GLU A 64 21.25 9.90 13.25
N VAL A 65 21.47 8.98 12.30
CA VAL A 65 22.78 8.33 12.09
C VAL A 65 23.85 9.34 11.67
N VAL A 66 23.52 10.23 10.73
CA VAL A 66 24.47 11.26 10.28
C VAL A 66 24.85 12.19 11.42
N ASP A 67 23.87 12.67 12.17
CA ASP A 67 24.07 13.56 13.32
C ASP A 67 24.88 12.83 14.43
N GLY A 68 24.55 11.58 14.74
CA GLY A 68 25.24 10.79 15.75
C GLY A 68 26.68 10.45 15.39
N VAL A 69 26.96 10.11 14.13
CA VAL A 69 28.33 9.88 13.63
C VAL A 69 29.12 11.19 13.61
N TYR A 70 28.47 12.32 13.32
CA TYR A 70 29.12 13.63 13.36
C TYR A 70 29.57 14.01 14.78
N GLU A 71 28.74 13.75 15.80
CA GLU A 71 29.04 14.09 17.19
C GLU A 71 30.00 13.10 17.89
N GLN A 72 29.79 11.80 17.70
CA GLN A 72 30.49 10.74 18.45
C GLN A 72 31.57 10.02 17.63
N GLY A 73 31.65 10.28 16.33
CA GLY A 73 32.64 9.67 15.44
C GLY A 73 32.55 8.15 15.42
N ARG A 74 33.66 7.47 15.76
CA ARG A 74 33.74 5.99 15.76
C ARG A 74 32.99 5.31 16.89
N ASP A 75 32.65 6.04 17.95
CA ASP A 75 31.99 5.47 19.12
C ASP A 75 30.46 5.38 18.96
N TYR A 76 29.92 5.95 17.87
CA TYR A 76 28.48 5.88 17.60
C TYR A 76 28.04 4.43 17.31
N PRO A 77 26.98 3.93 17.99
CA PRO A 77 26.51 2.56 17.83
C PRO A 77 25.73 2.38 16.52
N LEU A 78 26.45 2.12 15.42
CA LEU A 78 25.86 1.87 14.10
C LEU A 78 24.93 0.65 14.06
N PHE A 79 25.16 -0.33 14.94
CA PHE A 79 24.37 -1.56 14.97
C PHE A 79 22.91 -1.32 15.38
N SER A 80 22.67 -0.45 16.37
CA SER A 80 21.30 -0.16 16.81
C SER A 80 20.51 0.59 15.73
N ALA A 81 21.15 1.54 15.05
CA ALA A 81 20.52 2.26 13.95
C ALA A 81 20.25 1.34 12.74
N GLY A 82 21.20 0.44 12.42
CA GLY A 82 21.02 -0.58 11.39
C GLY A 82 19.87 -1.54 11.70
N LEU A 83 19.72 -1.95 12.98
CA LEU A 83 18.61 -2.79 13.42
C LEU A 83 17.26 -2.08 13.31
N ALA A 84 17.20 -0.80 13.68
CA ALA A 84 16.00 0.02 13.53
C ALA A 84 15.60 0.15 12.05
N TYR A 85 16.57 0.43 11.18
CA TYR A 85 16.35 0.52 9.73
C TYR A 85 15.86 -0.82 9.15
N PHE A 86 16.48 -1.93 9.52
CA PHE A 86 16.05 -3.26 9.12
C PHE A 86 14.62 -3.56 9.57
N GLY A 87 14.27 -3.19 10.80
CA GLY A 87 12.89 -3.32 11.32
C GLY A 87 11.86 -2.59 10.46
N LEU A 88 12.18 -1.38 9.99
CA LEU A 88 11.31 -0.64 9.07
C LEU A 88 11.19 -1.34 7.70
N CYS A 89 12.28 -1.88 7.15
CA CYS A 89 12.22 -2.64 5.89
C CYS A 89 11.31 -3.87 6.01
N VAL A 90 11.41 -4.61 7.12
CA VAL A 90 10.52 -5.76 7.39
C VAL A 90 9.08 -5.31 7.56
N ALA A 91 8.82 -4.25 8.33
CA ALA A 91 7.48 -3.71 8.53
C ALA A 91 6.84 -3.26 7.22
N LEU A 92 7.61 -2.58 6.36
CA LEU A 92 7.18 -2.17 5.02
C LEU A 92 6.84 -3.39 4.16
N GLY A 93 7.72 -4.39 4.12
CA GLY A 93 7.51 -5.62 3.34
C GLY A 93 6.26 -6.38 3.78
N VAL A 94 6.07 -6.56 5.09
CA VAL A 94 4.86 -7.20 5.65
C VAL A 94 3.60 -6.39 5.31
N SER A 95 3.68 -5.05 5.37
CA SER A 95 2.57 -4.18 5.03
C SER A 95 2.16 -4.30 3.56
N VAL A 96 3.12 -4.28 2.64
CA VAL A 96 2.86 -4.45 1.20
C VAL A 96 2.31 -5.85 0.88
N LEU A 97 2.89 -6.90 1.47
CA LEU A 97 2.38 -8.27 1.30
C LEU A 97 0.95 -8.41 1.84
N GLY A 98 0.65 -7.80 2.98
CA GLY A 98 -0.71 -7.72 3.53
C GLY A 98 -1.65 -7.03 2.55
N PHE A 99 -1.25 -5.87 2.01
CA PHE A 99 -2.04 -5.13 1.04
C PHE A 99 -2.38 -5.97 -0.20
N ILE A 100 -1.40 -6.71 -0.73
CA ILE A 100 -1.59 -7.58 -1.91
C ILE A 100 -2.52 -8.76 -1.58
N TRP A 101 -2.34 -9.41 -0.43
CA TRP A 101 -3.11 -10.60 -0.08
C TRP A 101 -4.59 -10.29 0.19
N TYR A 102 -4.87 -9.23 0.96
CA TYR A 102 -6.25 -8.80 1.23
C TYR A 102 -6.89 -8.12 0.02
N GLY A 103 -6.11 -7.34 -0.76
CA GLY A 103 -6.56 -6.79 -2.03
C GLY A 103 -6.93 -7.86 -3.06
N GLY A 104 -6.19 -8.97 -3.11
CA GLY A 104 -6.49 -10.12 -3.97
C GLY A 104 -7.76 -10.87 -3.54
N LYS A 105 -8.04 -10.92 -2.24
CA LYS A 105 -9.25 -11.57 -1.70
C LYS A 105 -10.54 -10.81 -2.04
N LEU A 106 -10.48 -9.50 -2.17
CA LEU A 106 -11.62 -8.66 -2.60
C LEU A 106 -12.01 -8.86 -4.08
N ARG A 107 -11.17 -9.54 -4.87
CA ARG A 107 -11.38 -9.82 -6.30
C ARG A 107 -12.05 -11.18 -6.59
N ALA A 108 -12.14 -12.07 -5.60
CA ALA A 108 -12.66 -13.43 -5.72
C ALA A 108 -14.06 -13.56 -5.10
#